data_AF-A0A0S7XDS9-F1
#
_entry.id   AF-A0A0S7XDS9-F1
#
_cell.length_a   1.000
_cell.length_b   1.000
_cell.length_c   1.000
_cell.angle_alpha   90.00
_cell.angle_beta   90.00
_cell.angle_gamma   90.00
#
_symmetry.space_group_name_H-M   'P 1'
#
loop_
_entity.id
_entity.type
_entity.pdbx_description
1 polymer ?
#
loop_
_entity_poly.entity_id
_entity_poly.type
_entity_poly.pdbx_seq_one_letter_code
_entity_poly.pdbx_strand_id
1 'polypeptide(L)'
;MFDLRLLVCFVFLLLFAVGVLAQAFAQETAPGPPCRQRRPGACPPLAGKRYSRKDIGQLKTFSRAQIFKALGSFDHSGLSDDEFVLKAAALLDPAKVPGLTEALAASDAEAVLAAVCEACKGESVEKPVVSEKELRSADEIMSNKFTFYGETHQLSENIDWDYNPGTAHWGHDLNRFSYLGPLTRACLSTGQMRYGRKAVGLILDYIGKCDFGRAFAGTPYVFGSYLNQAIHCAAWCASVRQLLPEGCVEPIELMRILKSLHDQLAYLEIVTNQHAGNWPTIGFQGMMRTLATFPVLRDHDRFATYCIEGLAEQVDEQVLPDGVQDELTPHYHSCVIGNILTVASTAREIGLDLEPRTLEALRKMVHYLQQITTPDGSALVAFNDGDPESVPDFSAPLKALGLEGYLSPPEALGPELFPYAGVALLRQQQTEGDLYLALDAGPYGRAHQHEDKLGFWLFAYGHNFIVDPGRHLYDWSEKSYRRHLKSTRAHSTILVDGKGQHSEGRRDTWIAKEPMRVAWSMKEGEIRASAAYDLGYGGDNALDIVHRREIVFVKERFWVVFDLIDGEGKHYIQTRFQFAPGDLRIKDGCAATCFDDANLLLWRYGRWAFQRISRMDARTRRAGGTRRGTIRSC
;
A
#
# COMPACT_ATOMS: atom_id res chain seq x y z
N MET A 1 49.23 -26.88 54.49
CA MET A 1 48.84 -28.25 54.13
C MET A 1 47.52 -28.16 53.39
N PHE A 2 47.48 -28.79 52.21
CA PHE A 2 46.40 -28.90 51.23
C PHE A 2 44.95 -28.68 51.73
N ASP A 3 44.12 -28.02 50.91
CA ASP A 3 43.13 -28.84 50.19
C ASP A 3 42.80 -28.29 48.79
N LEU A 4 43.11 -29.11 47.80
CA LEU A 4 43.06 -28.87 46.36
C LEU A 4 41.73 -29.40 45.81
N ARG A 5 40.61 -28.97 46.40
CA ARG A 5 39.26 -29.49 46.08
C ARG A 5 38.25 -28.44 45.60
N LEU A 6 38.60 -27.15 45.54
CA LEU A 6 37.72 -26.13 44.97
C LEU A 6 38.01 -25.75 43.50
N LEU A 7 39.09 -26.25 42.90
CA LEU A 7 39.46 -25.89 41.53
C LEU A 7 38.91 -26.84 40.44
N VAL A 8 38.14 -27.88 40.81
CA VAL A 8 37.55 -28.83 39.84
C VAL A 8 36.05 -28.58 39.61
N CYS A 9 35.37 -27.82 40.48
CA CYS A 9 33.96 -27.48 40.27
C CYS A 9 33.74 -26.24 39.38
N PHE A 10 34.74 -25.37 39.20
CA PHE A 10 34.60 -24.16 38.37
C PHE A 10 34.91 -24.37 36.88
N VAL A 11 35.58 -25.47 36.52
CA VAL A 11 35.89 -25.81 35.12
C VAL A 11 34.77 -26.67 34.47
N PHE A 12 33.97 -27.38 35.27
CA PHE A 12 32.82 -28.14 34.75
C PHE A 12 31.55 -27.29 34.51
N LEU A 13 31.39 -26.17 35.23
CA LEU A 13 30.26 -25.25 34.99
C LEU A 13 30.46 -24.34 33.77
N LEU A 14 31.71 -24.07 33.36
CA LEU A 14 31.98 -23.31 32.13
C LEU A 14 31.91 -24.16 30.85
N LEU A 15 32.06 -25.50 30.94
CA LEU A 15 31.92 -26.39 29.77
C LEU A 15 30.48 -26.88 29.55
N PHE A 16 29.60 -26.82 30.57
CA PHE A 16 28.16 -27.08 30.37
C PHE A 16 27.41 -25.87 29.81
N ALA A 17 27.83 -24.64 30.13
CA ALA A 17 27.22 -23.42 29.59
C ALA A 17 27.57 -23.17 28.10
N VAL A 18 28.72 -23.65 27.63
CA VAL A 18 29.12 -23.57 26.21
C VAL A 18 28.57 -24.76 25.38
N GLY A 19 28.26 -25.89 26.03
CA GLY A 19 27.64 -27.05 25.38
C GLY A 19 26.12 -26.96 25.20
N VAL A 20 25.41 -26.23 26.08
CA VAL A 20 23.93 -26.08 26.02
C VAL A 20 23.50 -24.95 25.07
N LEU A 21 24.38 -23.99 24.77
CA LEU A 21 24.13 -22.95 23.74
C LEU A 21 24.42 -23.40 22.30
N ALA A 22 25.08 -24.55 22.12
CA ALA A 22 25.38 -25.12 20.79
C ALA A 22 24.41 -26.23 20.35
N GLN A 23 23.45 -26.63 21.19
CA GLN A 23 22.44 -27.65 20.88
C GLN A 23 20.99 -27.13 20.78
N ALA A 24 20.77 -25.82 20.95
CA ALA A 24 19.47 -25.18 20.71
C ALA A 24 19.29 -24.66 19.27
N PHE A 25 20.27 -24.85 18.38
CA PHE A 25 20.25 -24.41 16.98
C PHE A 25 20.30 -25.57 15.96
N ALA A 26 20.00 -26.80 16.39
CA ALA A 26 19.99 -27.97 15.51
C ALA A 26 18.90 -28.95 15.91
N GLN A 27 17.64 -28.58 15.73
CA GLN A 27 16.54 -29.54 15.54
C GLN A 27 15.76 -29.14 14.30
N GLU A 28 16.15 -29.78 13.20
CA GLU A 28 15.30 -30.27 12.12
C GLU A 28 13.99 -29.50 11.89
N THR A 29 14.11 -28.40 11.13
CA THR A 29 13.09 -28.11 10.13
C THR A 29 12.95 -29.36 9.27
N ALA A 30 11.91 -30.16 9.50
CA ALA A 30 11.48 -31.12 8.51
C ALA A 30 11.36 -30.36 7.18
N PRO A 31 11.97 -30.84 6.08
CA PRO A 31 11.71 -30.22 4.79
C PRO A 31 10.20 -30.34 4.59
N GLY A 32 9.53 -29.19 4.50
CA GLY A 32 8.20 -29.14 3.91
C GLY A 32 8.21 -29.94 2.60
N PRO A 33 7.08 -30.53 2.21
CA PRO A 33 7.03 -31.39 1.02
C PRO A 33 7.76 -30.67 -0.12
N PRO A 34 8.67 -31.35 -0.85
CA PRO A 34 9.56 -30.71 -1.79
C PRO A 34 8.72 -29.80 -2.67
N CYS A 35 8.98 -28.49 -2.56
CA CYS A 35 8.43 -27.48 -3.44
C CYS A 35 8.84 -27.93 -4.84
N ARG A 36 7.92 -28.60 -5.54
CA ARG A 36 8.11 -28.94 -6.94
C ARG A 36 8.10 -27.60 -7.63
N GLN A 37 9.28 -26.99 -7.76
CA GLN A 37 9.56 -25.98 -8.76
C GLN A 37 9.34 -26.66 -10.11
N ARG A 38 8.08 -26.79 -10.52
CA ARG A 38 7.76 -26.69 -11.92
C ARG A 38 8.16 -25.26 -12.26
N ARG A 39 9.38 -25.07 -12.78
CA ARG A 39 9.59 -23.99 -13.73
C ARG A 39 8.43 -24.14 -14.72
N PRO A 40 7.57 -23.13 -14.91
CA PRO A 40 6.60 -23.19 -15.97
C PRO A 40 7.39 -23.53 -17.23
N GLY A 41 6.98 -24.58 -17.95
CA GLY A 41 7.48 -24.75 -19.30
C GLY A 41 7.22 -23.42 -19.99
N ALA A 42 8.29 -22.75 -20.44
CA ALA A 42 8.18 -21.42 -21.00
C ALA A 42 7.05 -21.43 -22.03
N CYS A 43 5.95 -20.72 -21.72
CA CYS A 43 4.88 -20.55 -22.68
C CYS A 43 5.55 -19.94 -23.92
N PRO A 44 5.38 -20.51 -25.13
CA PRO A 44 6.00 -19.96 -26.31
C PRO A 44 5.66 -18.46 -26.36
N PRO A 45 6.64 -17.55 -26.50
CA PRO A 45 6.31 -16.15 -26.61
C PRO A 45 5.33 -15.98 -27.76
N LEU A 46 4.26 -15.20 -27.56
CA LEU A 46 3.45 -14.70 -28.66
C LEU A 46 4.41 -14.20 -29.74
N ALA A 47 4.29 -14.73 -30.96
CA ALA A 47 5.15 -14.33 -32.06
C ALA A 47 4.92 -12.83 -32.35
N GLY A 48 5.75 -11.95 -31.79
CA GLY A 48 5.59 -10.50 -31.92
C GLY A 48 6.32 -9.68 -30.85
N LYS A 49 6.32 -8.34 -31.05
CA LYS A 49 6.82 -7.36 -30.08
C LYS A 49 5.90 -7.33 -28.86
N ARG A 50 6.44 -7.46 -27.64
CA ARG A 50 5.73 -7.14 -26.40
C ARG A 50 5.73 -5.62 -26.20
N TYR A 51 4.55 -5.04 -26.00
CA TYR A 51 4.39 -3.61 -25.75
C TYR A 51 4.45 -3.30 -24.26
N SER A 52 4.84 -2.07 -23.94
CA SER A 52 4.91 -1.54 -22.58
C SER A 52 4.36 -0.12 -22.52
N ARG A 53 4.32 0.47 -21.32
CA ARG A 53 3.91 1.85 -21.12
C ARG A 53 4.72 2.85 -21.94
N LYS A 54 6.00 2.56 -22.22
CA LYS A 54 6.87 3.37 -23.10
C LYS A 54 6.38 3.41 -24.55
N ASP A 55 5.63 2.40 -24.98
CA ASP A 55 5.09 2.32 -26.33
C ASP A 55 3.70 2.97 -26.46
N ILE A 56 3.09 3.52 -25.40
CA ILE A 56 1.76 4.15 -25.47
C ILE A 56 1.70 5.25 -26.54
N GLY A 57 2.78 6.02 -26.71
CA GLY A 57 2.86 7.03 -27.77
C GLY A 57 2.72 6.42 -29.18
N GLN A 58 3.32 5.25 -29.41
CA GLN A 58 3.17 4.49 -30.64
C GLN A 58 1.76 3.87 -30.74
N LEU A 59 1.26 3.26 -29.67
CA LEU A 59 -0.05 2.59 -29.65
C LEU A 59 -1.20 3.56 -29.94
N LYS A 60 -1.07 4.84 -29.55
CA LYS A 60 -2.06 5.88 -29.89
C LYS A 60 -2.25 6.11 -31.40
N THR A 61 -1.28 5.72 -32.24
CA THR A 61 -1.36 5.91 -33.69
C THR A 61 -1.87 4.68 -34.43
N PHE A 62 -2.10 3.57 -33.72
CA PHE A 62 -2.54 2.32 -34.31
C PHE A 62 -4.01 2.41 -34.74
N SER A 63 -4.31 1.81 -35.89
CA SER A 63 -5.68 1.51 -36.28
C SER A 63 -6.31 0.51 -35.32
N ARG A 64 -7.65 0.44 -35.29
CA ARG A 64 -8.42 -0.50 -34.48
C ARG A 64 -7.93 -1.96 -34.62
N ALA A 65 -7.68 -2.40 -35.85
CA ALA A 65 -7.17 -3.74 -36.12
C ALA A 65 -5.76 -3.97 -35.53
N GLN A 66 -4.89 -2.96 -35.59
CA GLN A 66 -3.57 -3.02 -34.98
C GLN A 66 -3.64 -3.03 -33.45
N ILE A 67 -4.61 -2.34 -32.84
CA ILE A 67 -4.85 -2.39 -31.40
C ILE A 67 -5.24 -3.80 -30.94
N PHE A 68 -6.27 -4.41 -31.55
CA PHE A 68 -6.65 -5.78 -31.18
C PHE A 68 -5.53 -6.79 -31.42
N LYS A 69 -4.73 -6.60 -32.47
CA LYS A 69 -3.52 -7.41 -32.69
C LYS A 69 -2.49 -7.23 -31.56
N ALA A 70 -2.27 -6.00 -31.08
CA ALA A 70 -1.36 -5.71 -29.97
C ALA A 70 -1.85 -6.31 -28.64
N LEU A 71 -3.17 -6.39 -28.45
CA LEU A 71 -3.80 -7.03 -27.29
C LEU A 71 -3.86 -8.56 -27.41
N GLY A 72 -3.49 -9.15 -28.56
CA GLY A 72 -3.62 -10.59 -28.79
C GLY A 72 -5.07 -11.08 -28.87
N SER A 73 -5.98 -10.18 -29.28
CA SER A 73 -7.44 -10.36 -29.32
C SER A 73 -7.99 -10.00 -30.71
N PHE A 74 -9.31 -9.83 -30.82
CA PHE A 74 -10.00 -9.52 -32.07
C PHE A 74 -11.13 -8.51 -31.89
N ASP A 75 -11.36 -7.75 -32.97
CA ASP A 75 -12.53 -6.89 -33.09
C ASP A 75 -13.77 -7.73 -33.34
N HIS A 76 -14.78 -7.54 -32.49
CA HIS A 76 -16.03 -8.30 -32.49
C HIS A 76 -17.22 -7.48 -33.02
N SER A 77 -16.99 -6.22 -33.41
CA SER A 77 -18.02 -5.36 -33.98
C SER A 77 -18.63 -6.00 -35.23
N GLY A 78 -19.96 -6.14 -35.22
CA GLY A 78 -20.73 -6.64 -36.37
C GLY A 78 -20.75 -8.15 -36.56
N LEU A 79 -20.17 -8.94 -35.64
CA LEU A 79 -20.32 -10.39 -35.65
C LEU A 79 -21.70 -10.80 -35.14
N SER A 80 -22.26 -11.86 -35.72
CA SER A 80 -23.36 -12.60 -35.09
C SER A 80 -22.91 -13.26 -33.79
N ASP A 81 -23.86 -13.71 -32.95
CA ASP A 81 -23.51 -14.37 -31.70
C ASP A 81 -22.72 -15.67 -31.92
N ASP A 82 -23.07 -16.49 -32.91
CA ASP A 82 -22.33 -17.72 -33.23
C ASP A 82 -20.90 -17.42 -33.71
N GLU A 83 -20.74 -16.45 -34.62
CA GLU A 83 -19.42 -16.03 -35.08
C GLU A 83 -18.57 -15.46 -33.95
N PHE A 84 -19.19 -14.69 -33.05
CA PHE A 84 -18.52 -14.18 -31.85
C PHE A 84 -18.06 -15.32 -30.96
N VAL A 85 -18.92 -16.28 -30.64
CA VAL A 85 -18.61 -17.42 -29.76
C VAL A 85 -17.45 -18.24 -30.31
N LEU A 86 -17.54 -18.67 -31.57
CA LEU A 86 -16.52 -19.50 -32.21
C LEU A 86 -15.17 -18.77 -32.27
N LYS A 87 -15.17 -17.45 -32.49
CA LYS A 87 -13.95 -16.65 -32.52
C LYS A 87 -13.40 -16.36 -31.12
N ALA A 88 -14.27 -16.11 -30.14
CA ALA A 88 -13.89 -15.88 -28.75
C ALA A 88 -13.31 -17.13 -28.10
N ALA A 89 -13.72 -18.33 -28.52
CA ALA A 89 -13.16 -19.59 -28.04
C ALA A 89 -11.65 -19.72 -28.31
N ALA A 90 -11.10 -19.03 -29.31
CA ALA A 90 -9.66 -18.97 -29.56
C ALA A 90 -8.86 -18.19 -28.48
N LEU A 91 -9.55 -17.49 -27.57
CA LEU A 91 -8.96 -16.85 -26.39
C LEU A 91 -8.96 -17.76 -25.16
N LEU A 92 -9.51 -18.98 -25.26
CA LEU A 92 -9.58 -19.96 -24.19
C LEU A 92 -8.55 -21.06 -24.39
N ASP A 93 -8.13 -21.68 -23.30
CA ASP A 93 -7.24 -22.84 -23.29
C ASP A 93 -8.07 -24.12 -23.33
N PRO A 94 -8.04 -24.91 -24.43
CA PRO A 94 -8.78 -26.16 -24.51
C PRO A 94 -8.38 -27.18 -23.44
N ALA A 95 -7.16 -27.11 -22.89
CA ALA A 95 -6.74 -27.98 -21.80
C ALA A 95 -7.44 -27.65 -20.47
N LYS A 96 -7.97 -26.43 -20.33
CA LYS A 96 -8.65 -25.94 -19.13
C LYS A 96 -10.17 -25.86 -19.29
N VAL A 97 -10.69 -26.13 -20.50
CA VAL A 97 -12.12 -26.16 -20.81
C VAL A 97 -12.49 -27.50 -21.45
N PRO A 98 -12.90 -28.50 -20.63
CA PRO A 98 -13.28 -29.82 -21.12
C PRO A 98 -14.40 -29.75 -22.17
N GLY A 99 -14.24 -30.46 -23.29
CA GLY A 99 -15.22 -30.47 -24.40
C GLY A 99 -15.05 -29.35 -25.42
N LEU A 100 -14.15 -28.38 -25.19
CA LEU A 100 -13.97 -27.25 -26.09
C LEU A 100 -13.40 -27.66 -27.45
N THR A 101 -12.45 -28.61 -27.48
CA THR A 101 -11.83 -29.08 -28.72
C THR A 101 -12.85 -29.73 -29.64
N GLU A 102 -13.72 -30.58 -29.09
CA GLU A 102 -14.77 -31.27 -29.82
C GLU A 102 -15.82 -30.30 -30.34
N ALA A 103 -16.26 -29.35 -29.50
CA ALA A 103 -17.22 -28.31 -29.88
C ALA A 103 -16.69 -27.42 -31.01
N LEU A 104 -15.43 -27.02 -30.94
CA LEU A 104 -14.76 -26.24 -31.99
C LEU A 104 -14.62 -27.03 -33.29
N ALA A 105 -14.27 -28.31 -33.23
CA ALA A 105 -14.18 -29.17 -34.42
C ALA A 105 -15.53 -29.31 -35.13
N ALA A 106 -16.64 -29.27 -34.37
CA ALA A 106 -18.00 -29.30 -34.90
C ALA A 106 -18.53 -27.92 -35.35
N SER A 107 -17.80 -26.82 -35.11
CA SER A 107 -18.31 -25.44 -35.24
C SER A 107 -19.62 -25.20 -34.47
N ASP A 108 -19.79 -25.85 -33.31
CA ASP A 108 -21.01 -25.80 -32.51
C ASP A 108 -20.90 -24.74 -31.41
N ALA A 109 -21.49 -23.57 -31.64
CA ALA A 109 -21.46 -22.45 -30.70
C ALA A 109 -22.17 -22.78 -29.37
N GLU A 110 -23.27 -23.55 -29.39
CA GLU A 110 -24.00 -23.91 -28.19
C GLU A 110 -23.18 -24.87 -27.31
N ALA A 111 -22.52 -25.85 -27.93
CA ALA A 111 -21.62 -26.76 -27.22
C ALA A 111 -20.40 -26.02 -26.64
N VAL A 112 -19.85 -25.02 -27.35
CA VAL A 112 -18.78 -24.15 -26.82
C VAL A 112 -19.27 -23.43 -25.56
N LEU A 113 -20.43 -22.78 -25.64
CA LEU A 113 -21.01 -22.04 -24.51
C LEU A 113 -21.25 -22.94 -23.30
N ALA A 114 -21.76 -24.15 -23.50
CA ALA A 114 -21.99 -25.12 -22.44
C ALA A 114 -20.68 -25.55 -21.76
N ALA A 115 -19.65 -25.90 -22.55
CA ALA A 115 -18.34 -26.27 -22.04
C ALA A 115 -17.69 -25.15 -21.21
N VAL A 116 -17.80 -23.90 -21.67
CA VAL A 116 -17.27 -22.73 -20.97
C VAL A 116 -18.01 -22.47 -19.66
N CYS A 117 -19.35 -22.58 -19.67
CA CYS A 117 -20.14 -22.42 -18.45
C CYS A 117 -19.73 -23.44 -17.39
N GLU A 118 -19.59 -24.70 -17.78
CA GLU A 118 -19.21 -25.76 -16.85
C GLU A 118 -17.80 -25.54 -16.28
N ALA A 119 -16.83 -25.19 -17.13
CA ALA A 119 -15.47 -24.88 -16.68
C ALA A 119 -15.40 -23.66 -15.75
N CYS A 120 -16.27 -22.67 -15.95
CA CYS A 120 -16.33 -21.45 -15.14
C CYS A 120 -17.27 -21.55 -13.94
N LYS A 121 -17.97 -22.67 -13.76
CA LYS A 121 -18.97 -22.84 -12.71
C LYS A 121 -18.31 -22.95 -11.34
N GLY A 122 -18.71 -22.06 -10.43
CA GLY A 122 -18.36 -22.12 -9.02
C GLY A 122 -19.19 -23.14 -8.26
N GLU A 123 -18.70 -23.53 -7.10
CA GLU A 123 -19.57 -24.16 -6.11
C GLU A 123 -20.57 -23.12 -5.58
N SER A 124 -21.79 -23.57 -5.30
CA SER A 124 -22.75 -22.74 -4.59
C SER A 124 -22.21 -22.42 -3.20
N VAL A 125 -22.15 -21.14 -2.88
CA VAL A 125 -21.71 -20.65 -1.57
C VAL A 125 -22.87 -20.63 -0.58
N GLU A 126 -22.56 -20.74 0.71
CA GLU A 126 -23.56 -20.60 1.77
C GLU A 126 -24.26 -19.24 1.69
N LYS A 127 -25.57 -19.23 1.96
CA LYS A 127 -26.38 -18.00 1.88
C LYS A 127 -25.83 -16.95 2.85
N PRO A 128 -25.37 -15.79 2.36
CA PRO A 128 -24.79 -14.77 3.23
C PRO A 128 -25.89 -14.13 4.07
N VAL A 129 -25.56 -13.79 5.32
CA VAL A 129 -26.37 -12.86 6.12
C VAL A 129 -26.12 -11.45 5.61
N VAL A 130 -27.20 -10.72 5.32
CA VAL A 130 -27.15 -9.36 4.78
C VAL A 130 -27.93 -8.44 5.70
N SER A 131 -27.31 -7.31 6.07
CA SER A 131 -27.95 -6.29 6.90
C SER A 131 -29.01 -5.50 6.13
N GLU A 132 -29.95 -4.86 6.84
CA GLU A 132 -30.92 -3.94 6.23
C GLU A 132 -30.22 -2.79 5.46
N LYS A 133 -29.05 -2.34 5.94
CA LYS A 133 -28.25 -1.31 5.28
C LYS A 133 -27.72 -1.78 3.94
N GLU A 134 -27.18 -2.99 3.86
CA GLU A 134 -26.69 -3.57 2.61
C GLU A 134 -27.83 -3.84 1.62
N LEU A 135 -28.98 -4.36 2.08
CA LEU A 135 -30.16 -4.55 1.23
C LEU A 135 -30.66 -3.22 0.67
N ARG A 136 -30.74 -2.17 1.51
CA ARG A 136 -31.09 -0.82 1.07
C ARG A 136 -30.12 -0.29 0.03
N SER A 137 -28.82 -0.51 0.23
CA SER A 137 -27.81 -0.15 -0.77
C SER A 137 -28.04 -0.88 -2.09
N ALA A 138 -28.33 -2.17 -2.07
CA ALA A 138 -28.65 -2.94 -3.27
C ALA A 138 -29.92 -2.41 -3.98
N ASP A 139 -30.98 -2.07 -3.24
CA ASP A 139 -32.20 -1.47 -3.77
C ASP A 139 -31.95 -0.09 -4.41
N GLU A 140 -31.09 0.74 -3.82
CA GLU A 140 -30.71 2.02 -4.44
C GLU A 140 -29.97 1.81 -5.78
N ILE A 141 -29.05 0.86 -5.83
CA ILE A 141 -28.28 0.53 -7.04
C ILE A 141 -29.21 0.04 -8.17
N MET A 142 -30.32 -0.65 -7.85
CA MET A 142 -31.31 -1.04 -8.86
C MET A 142 -31.80 0.15 -9.70
N SER A 143 -31.89 1.33 -9.07
CA SER A 143 -32.30 2.60 -9.67
C SER A 143 -31.14 3.48 -10.16
N ASN A 144 -29.93 2.93 -10.34
CA ASN A 144 -28.71 3.67 -10.70
C ASN A 144 -28.34 4.78 -9.71
N LYS A 145 -28.68 4.59 -8.43
CA LYS A 145 -28.31 5.49 -7.35
C LYS A 145 -27.10 4.92 -6.60
N PHE A 146 -25.98 5.63 -6.66
CA PHE A 146 -24.70 5.19 -6.11
C PHE A 146 -24.21 6.17 -5.04
N THR A 147 -23.59 5.62 -3.99
CA THR A 147 -23.06 6.40 -2.87
C THR A 147 -21.59 6.07 -2.65
N PHE A 148 -20.71 7.07 -2.76
CA PHE A 148 -19.27 6.94 -2.52
C PHE A 148 -18.81 8.08 -1.61
N TYR A 149 -18.02 7.78 -0.57
CA TYR A 149 -17.54 8.79 0.40
C TYR A 149 -18.63 9.73 0.97
N GLY A 150 -19.83 9.19 1.21
CA GLY A 150 -20.97 9.97 1.71
C GLY A 150 -21.66 10.86 0.65
N GLU A 151 -21.21 10.81 -0.60
CA GLU A 151 -21.78 11.53 -1.73
C GLU A 151 -22.63 10.59 -2.59
N THR A 152 -23.93 10.92 -2.68
CA THR A 152 -24.93 10.10 -3.38
C THR A 152 -25.41 10.79 -4.65
N HIS A 153 -25.34 10.08 -5.78
CA HIS A 153 -25.84 10.56 -7.07
C HIS A 153 -26.67 9.49 -7.76
N GLN A 154 -27.72 9.93 -8.47
CA GLN A 154 -28.51 9.06 -9.32
C GLN A 154 -28.15 9.33 -10.79
N LEU A 155 -27.69 8.29 -11.48
CA LEU A 155 -27.35 8.35 -12.90
C LEU A 155 -28.56 8.01 -13.76
N SER A 156 -28.51 8.40 -15.03
CA SER A 156 -29.49 7.99 -16.04
C SER A 156 -29.45 6.47 -16.27
N GLU A 157 -30.46 5.93 -16.96
CA GLU A 157 -30.44 4.53 -17.41
C GLU A 157 -29.28 4.24 -18.37
N ASN A 158 -28.99 5.20 -19.26
CA ASN A 158 -27.83 5.16 -20.15
C ASN A 158 -26.59 5.76 -19.47
N ILE A 159 -25.95 4.97 -18.60
CA ILE A 159 -24.77 5.39 -17.83
C ILE A 159 -23.63 5.81 -18.77
N ASP A 160 -23.09 7.00 -18.57
CA ASP A 160 -21.80 7.41 -19.13
C ASP A 160 -20.72 7.10 -18.09
N TRP A 161 -19.86 6.12 -18.40
CA TRP A 161 -18.82 5.64 -17.49
C TRP A 161 -17.66 6.63 -17.32
N ASP A 162 -17.56 7.66 -18.16
CA ASP A 162 -16.59 8.75 -17.98
C ASP A 162 -17.21 10.01 -17.36
N TYR A 163 -18.51 9.99 -17.01
CA TYR A 163 -19.17 11.08 -16.33
C TYR A 163 -18.89 11.07 -14.83
N ASN A 164 -18.68 12.26 -14.26
CA ASN A 164 -18.52 12.44 -12.82
C ASN A 164 -19.43 13.57 -12.30
N PRO A 165 -20.53 13.25 -11.60
CA PRO A 165 -21.41 14.23 -10.98
C PRO A 165 -20.89 14.79 -9.65
N GLY A 166 -19.82 14.23 -9.09
CA GLY A 166 -19.36 14.51 -7.74
C GLY A 166 -17.93 15.02 -7.62
N THR A 167 -17.34 14.77 -6.45
CA THR A 167 -15.92 15.04 -6.19
C THR A 167 -15.02 14.29 -7.19
N ALA A 168 -13.78 14.74 -7.37
CA ALA A 168 -12.86 14.19 -8.38
C ALA A 168 -12.69 12.65 -8.29
N HIS A 169 -12.82 12.09 -7.08
CA HIS A 169 -12.74 10.66 -6.82
C HIS A 169 -13.99 9.87 -7.20
N TRP A 170 -15.17 10.48 -7.20
CA TRP A 170 -16.45 9.76 -7.36
C TRP A 170 -16.51 8.97 -8.67
N GLY A 171 -16.04 9.55 -9.78
CA GLY A 171 -15.94 8.85 -11.07
C GLY A 171 -14.99 7.64 -11.05
N HIS A 172 -13.95 7.65 -10.22
CA HIS A 172 -13.11 6.47 -10.03
C HIS A 172 -13.87 5.35 -9.33
N ASP A 173 -14.62 5.65 -8.26
CA ASP A 173 -15.34 4.63 -7.51
C ASP A 173 -16.53 4.04 -8.27
N LEU A 174 -17.18 4.81 -9.13
CA LEU A 174 -18.15 4.29 -10.11
C LEU A 174 -17.50 3.19 -10.98
N ASN A 175 -16.28 3.44 -11.47
CA ASN A 175 -15.52 2.53 -12.31
C ASN A 175 -14.75 1.44 -11.52
N ARG A 176 -14.90 1.35 -10.20
CA ARG A 176 -14.33 0.26 -9.39
C ARG A 176 -15.32 -0.87 -9.11
N PHE A 177 -16.60 -0.65 -9.41
CA PHE A 177 -17.66 -1.67 -9.30
C PHE A 177 -17.79 -2.32 -7.91
N SER A 178 -17.43 -1.60 -6.84
CA SER A 178 -17.57 -2.09 -5.45
C SER A 178 -19.02 -2.42 -5.09
N TYR A 179 -19.98 -1.79 -5.77
CA TYR A 179 -21.42 -2.01 -5.64
C TYR A 179 -21.93 -3.35 -6.19
N LEU A 180 -21.10 -4.12 -6.92
CA LEU A 180 -21.48 -5.49 -7.31
C LEU A 180 -21.56 -6.44 -6.11
N GLY A 181 -20.76 -6.20 -5.07
CA GLY A 181 -20.78 -6.99 -3.83
C GLY A 181 -22.15 -6.97 -3.14
N PRO A 182 -22.70 -5.78 -2.81
CA PRO A 182 -24.06 -5.64 -2.28
C PRO A 182 -25.13 -6.31 -3.14
N LEU A 183 -25.11 -6.13 -4.47
CA LEU A 183 -26.07 -6.77 -5.39
C LEU A 183 -25.97 -8.29 -5.34
N THR A 184 -24.75 -8.83 -5.40
CA THR A 184 -24.50 -10.27 -5.38
C THR A 184 -24.99 -10.88 -4.07
N ARG A 185 -24.63 -10.28 -2.93
CA ARG A 185 -25.07 -10.74 -1.60
C ARG A 185 -26.60 -10.64 -1.44
N ALA A 186 -27.23 -9.58 -1.93
CA ALA A 186 -28.69 -9.44 -1.92
C ALA A 186 -29.37 -10.55 -2.75
N CYS A 187 -28.81 -10.90 -3.92
CA CYS A 187 -29.28 -12.02 -4.73
C CYS A 187 -29.22 -13.34 -3.95
N LEU A 188 -28.05 -13.69 -3.42
CA LEU A 188 -27.81 -14.96 -2.72
C LEU A 188 -28.64 -15.10 -1.42
N SER A 189 -28.79 -14.01 -0.67
CA SER A 189 -29.53 -14.02 0.60
C SER A 189 -31.05 -14.11 0.40
N THR A 190 -31.59 -13.36 -0.57
CA THR A 190 -33.05 -13.26 -0.78
C THR A 190 -33.59 -14.26 -1.80
N GLY A 191 -32.73 -14.82 -2.67
CA GLY A 191 -33.14 -15.59 -3.85
C GLY A 191 -33.74 -14.74 -4.97
N GLN A 192 -33.72 -13.41 -4.87
CA GLN A 192 -34.29 -12.54 -5.91
C GLN A 192 -33.29 -12.28 -7.02
N MET A 193 -33.48 -12.99 -8.14
CA MET A 193 -32.66 -12.92 -9.36
C MET A 193 -32.46 -11.50 -9.92
N ARG A 194 -33.38 -10.58 -9.64
CA ARG A 194 -33.31 -9.17 -10.11
C ARG A 194 -31.99 -8.49 -9.72
N TYR A 195 -31.44 -8.77 -8.54
CA TYR A 195 -30.19 -8.17 -8.08
C TYR A 195 -28.99 -8.71 -8.86
N GLY A 196 -28.94 -10.02 -9.08
CA GLY A 196 -27.91 -10.66 -9.90
C GLY A 196 -27.96 -10.21 -11.35
N ARG A 197 -29.16 -10.16 -11.95
CA ARG A 197 -29.35 -9.61 -13.32
C ARG A 197 -28.94 -8.15 -13.42
N LYS A 198 -29.18 -7.32 -12.38
CA LYS A 198 -28.68 -5.95 -12.35
C LYS A 198 -27.15 -5.89 -12.33
N ALA A 199 -26.50 -6.72 -11.52
CA ALA A 199 -25.04 -6.79 -11.44
C ALA A 199 -24.43 -7.14 -12.81
N VAL A 200 -24.94 -8.19 -13.46
CA VAL A 200 -24.52 -8.61 -14.80
C VAL A 200 -24.82 -7.54 -15.85
N GLY A 201 -26.00 -6.92 -15.79
CA GLY A 201 -26.39 -5.84 -16.70
C GLY A 201 -25.45 -4.63 -16.64
N LEU A 202 -24.99 -4.23 -15.45
CA LEU A 202 -24.02 -3.14 -15.30
C LEU A 202 -22.65 -3.50 -15.91
N ILE A 203 -22.21 -4.75 -15.75
CA ILE A 203 -20.98 -5.25 -16.39
C ILE A 203 -21.11 -5.20 -17.92
N LEU A 204 -22.21 -5.73 -18.46
CA LEU A 204 -22.44 -5.79 -19.90
C LEU A 204 -22.64 -4.39 -20.51
N ASP A 205 -23.27 -3.46 -19.80
CA ASP A 205 -23.38 -2.07 -20.22
C ASP A 205 -22.01 -1.40 -20.33
N TYR A 206 -21.13 -1.61 -19.34
CA TYR A 206 -19.74 -1.15 -19.42
C TYR A 206 -19.02 -1.79 -20.60
N ILE A 207 -19.12 -3.11 -20.79
CA ILE A 207 -18.49 -3.81 -21.92
C ILE A 207 -18.95 -3.22 -23.26
N GLY A 208 -20.25 -2.97 -23.42
CA GLY A 208 -20.81 -2.42 -24.65
C GLY A 208 -20.35 -0.98 -24.97
N LYS A 209 -19.97 -0.21 -23.95
CA LYS A 209 -19.53 1.19 -24.09
C LYS A 209 -18.00 1.35 -24.04
N CYS A 210 -17.30 0.37 -23.48
CA CYS A 210 -15.85 0.36 -23.37
C CYS A 210 -15.20 -0.06 -24.70
N ASP A 211 -14.77 0.93 -25.49
CA ASP A 211 -14.15 0.67 -26.78
C ASP A 211 -12.63 0.41 -26.69
N PHE A 212 -12.24 -0.86 -26.59
CA PHE A 212 -10.83 -1.26 -26.60
C PHE A 212 -10.07 -0.86 -27.87
N GLY A 213 -10.75 -0.65 -29.00
CA GLY A 213 -10.13 -0.11 -30.21
C GLY A 213 -9.56 1.29 -30.03
N ARG A 214 -9.92 1.99 -28.94
CA ARG A 214 -9.46 3.32 -28.57
C ARG A 214 -8.81 3.38 -27.18
N ALA A 215 -8.51 2.22 -26.57
CA ALA A 215 -8.02 2.14 -25.19
C ALA A 215 -6.82 3.04 -24.88
N PHE A 216 -5.88 3.18 -25.82
CA PHE A 216 -4.66 3.98 -25.62
C PHE A 216 -4.86 5.47 -25.90
N ALA A 217 -5.95 5.88 -26.56
CA ALA A 217 -6.30 7.30 -26.68
C ALA A 217 -6.57 7.90 -25.30
N GLY A 218 -7.11 7.09 -24.38
CA GLY A 218 -7.42 7.47 -23.02
C GLY A 218 -8.76 8.21 -22.93
N THR A 219 -9.42 8.02 -21.81
CA THR A 219 -10.59 8.80 -21.36
C THR A 219 -10.37 9.17 -19.90
N PRO A 220 -11.17 10.04 -19.26
CA PRO A 220 -10.91 10.42 -17.87
C PRO A 220 -10.85 9.26 -16.86
N TYR A 221 -11.76 8.29 -16.93
CA TYR A 221 -11.93 7.26 -15.92
C TYR A 221 -11.81 5.83 -16.44
N VAL A 222 -12.43 5.51 -17.59
CA VAL A 222 -12.43 4.14 -18.17
C VAL A 222 -11.01 3.71 -18.56
N PHE A 223 -10.31 4.53 -19.36
CA PHE A 223 -8.93 4.25 -19.78
C PHE A 223 -7.89 5.19 -19.14
N GLY A 224 -8.32 6.27 -18.49
CA GLY A 224 -7.42 7.21 -17.80
C GLY A 224 -6.88 6.68 -16.48
N SER A 225 -7.56 5.66 -15.93
CA SER A 225 -7.16 4.98 -14.71
C SER A 225 -7.19 3.48 -14.91
N TYR A 226 -6.05 2.90 -15.27
CA TYR A 226 -5.92 1.44 -15.32
C TYR A 226 -6.14 0.80 -13.93
N LEU A 227 -5.94 1.57 -12.86
CA LEU A 227 -6.22 1.14 -11.49
C LEU A 227 -7.68 0.72 -11.33
N ASN A 228 -8.62 1.52 -11.87
CA ASN A 228 -10.04 1.18 -11.87
C ASN A 228 -10.28 -0.17 -12.55
N GLN A 229 -9.65 -0.40 -13.71
CA GLN A 229 -9.78 -1.66 -14.45
C GLN A 229 -9.22 -2.85 -13.69
N ALA A 230 -8.05 -2.72 -13.06
CA ALA A 230 -7.48 -3.79 -12.25
C ALA A 230 -8.41 -4.17 -11.08
N ILE A 231 -8.96 -3.17 -10.39
CA ILE A 231 -9.87 -3.37 -9.26
C ILE A 231 -11.17 -4.03 -9.72
N HIS A 232 -11.81 -3.52 -10.78
CA HIS A 232 -13.11 -4.06 -11.17
C HIS A 232 -13.02 -5.43 -11.84
N CYS A 233 -11.89 -5.81 -12.45
CA CYS A 233 -11.75 -7.13 -13.06
C CYS A 233 -11.90 -8.20 -11.98
N ALA A 234 -11.27 -7.99 -10.82
CA ALA A 234 -11.42 -8.85 -9.66
C ALA A 234 -12.86 -8.80 -9.08
N ALA A 235 -13.48 -7.61 -9.02
CA ALA A 235 -14.86 -7.47 -8.51
C ALA A 235 -15.90 -8.16 -9.40
N TRP A 236 -15.74 -8.06 -10.73
CA TRP A 236 -16.55 -8.73 -11.73
C TRP A 236 -16.42 -10.24 -11.57
N CYS A 237 -15.19 -10.76 -11.52
CA CYS A 237 -14.94 -12.18 -11.37
C CYS A 237 -15.57 -12.75 -10.10
N ALA A 238 -15.37 -12.08 -8.96
CA ALA A 238 -15.96 -12.49 -7.70
C ALA A 238 -17.50 -12.55 -7.75
N SER A 239 -18.13 -11.60 -8.46
CA SER A 239 -19.59 -11.53 -8.59
C SER A 239 -20.11 -12.58 -9.58
N VAL A 240 -19.54 -12.66 -10.78
CA VAL A 240 -19.95 -13.58 -11.84
C VAL A 240 -19.79 -15.04 -11.41
N ARG A 241 -18.69 -15.40 -10.73
CA ARG A 241 -18.46 -16.76 -10.23
C ARG A 241 -19.57 -17.23 -9.27
N GLN A 242 -20.11 -16.32 -8.45
CA GLN A 242 -21.20 -16.62 -7.50
C GLN A 242 -22.59 -16.56 -8.15
N LEU A 243 -22.78 -15.71 -9.15
CA LEU A 243 -24.06 -15.52 -9.83
C LEU A 243 -24.31 -16.57 -10.93
N LEU A 244 -23.26 -17.18 -11.48
CA LEU A 244 -23.37 -18.18 -12.54
C LEU A 244 -24.12 -19.45 -12.08
N PRO A 245 -23.84 -20.07 -10.91
CA PRO A 245 -24.61 -21.22 -10.42
C PRO A 245 -26.09 -20.91 -10.15
N GLU A 246 -26.40 -19.67 -9.80
CA GLU A 246 -27.77 -19.20 -9.54
C GLU A 246 -28.58 -18.96 -10.82
N GLY A 247 -27.97 -19.10 -12.01
CA GLY A 247 -28.61 -18.85 -13.29
C GLY A 247 -28.79 -17.35 -13.60
N CYS A 248 -28.04 -16.48 -12.93
CA CYS A 248 -28.08 -15.03 -13.16
C CYS A 248 -27.23 -14.61 -14.36
N VAL A 249 -26.39 -15.48 -14.89
CA VAL A 249 -25.47 -15.20 -16.01
C VAL A 249 -25.83 -16.16 -17.14
N GLU A 250 -26.20 -15.62 -18.30
CA GLU A 250 -26.46 -16.44 -19.49
C GLU A 250 -25.13 -16.89 -20.12
N PRO A 251 -25.09 -18.04 -20.82
CA PRO A 251 -23.86 -18.55 -21.39
C PRO A 251 -23.14 -17.57 -22.34
N ILE A 252 -23.90 -16.89 -23.21
CA ILE A 252 -23.33 -15.89 -24.12
C ILE A 252 -22.79 -14.66 -23.37
N GLU A 253 -23.42 -14.27 -22.26
CA GLU A 253 -22.96 -13.15 -21.43
C GLU A 253 -21.63 -13.49 -20.74
N LEU A 254 -21.50 -14.71 -20.21
CA LEU A 254 -20.24 -15.20 -19.68
C LEU A 254 -19.13 -15.12 -20.74
N MET A 255 -19.41 -15.53 -21.97
CA MET A 255 -18.44 -15.46 -23.07
C MET A 255 -18.01 -14.03 -23.40
N ARG A 256 -18.96 -13.07 -23.40
CA ARG A 256 -18.69 -11.63 -23.57
C ARG A 256 -17.83 -11.08 -22.43
N ILE A 257 -18.12 -11.48 -21.19
CA ILE A 257 -17.36 -11.10 -20.00
C ILE A 257 -15.92 -11.66 -20.08
N LEU A 258 -15.74 -12.94 -20.39
CA LEU A 258 -14.41 -13.56 -20.52
C LEU A 258 -13.58 -12.90 -21.63
N LYS A 259 -14.19 -12.60 -22.78
CA LYS A 259 -13.53 -11.83 -23.84
C LYS A 259 -13.09 -10.45 -23.34
N SER A 260 -13.95 -9.74 -22.62
CA SER A 260 -13.62 -8.41 -22.10
C SER A 260 -12.52 -8.46 -21.03
N LEU A 261 -12.55 -9.48 -20.16
CA LEU A 261 -11.49 -9.71 -19.18
C LEU A 261 -10.16 -9.99 -19.86
N HIS A 262 -10.13 -10.75 -20.96
CA HIS A 262 -8.91 -10.95 -21.75
C HIS A 262 -8.35 -9.63 -22.30
N ASP A 263 -9.19 -8.83 -22.96
CA ASP A 263 -8.78 -7.52 -23.50
C ASP A 263 -8.24 -6.60 -22.39
N GLN A 264 -8.90 -6.60 -21.22
CA GLN A 264 -8.49 -5.84 -20.04
C GLN A 264 -7.16 -6.31 -19.48
N LEU A 265 -6.94 -7.63 -19.33
CA LEU A 265 -5.66 -8.17 -18.86
C LEU A 265 -4.52 -7.87 -19.83
N ALA A 266 -4.77 -7.96 -21.14
CA ALA A 266 -3.80 -7.59 -22.17
C ALA A 266 -3.48 -6.09 -22.16
N TYR A 267 -4.48 -5.24 -21.94
CA TYR A 267 -4.28 -3.81 -21.76
C TYR A 267 -3.49 -3.51 -20.48
N LEU A 268 -3.87 -4.14 -19.36
CA LEU A 268 -3.21 -3.99 -18.07
C LEU A 268 -1.73 -4.36 -18.18
N GLU A 269 -1.39 -5.52 -18.75
CA GLU A 269 0.01 -5.94 -18.97
C GLU A 269 0.88 -4.87 -19.64
N ILE A 270 0.29 -4.09 -20.57
CA ILE A 270 1.00 -3.00 -21.25
C ILE A 270 1.14 -1.78 -20.33
N VAL A 271 0.05 -1.36 -19.66
CA VAL A 271 0.01 -0.06 -18.95
C VAL A 271 0.51 -0.11 -17.51
N THR A 272 0.49 -1.28 -16.85
CA THR A 272 1.06 -1.47 -15.51
C THR A 272 2.59 -1.54 -15.55
N ASN A 273 3.14 -2.02 -16.66
CA ASN A 273 4.59 -2.20 -16.84
C ASN A 273 5.34 -0.85 -16.72
N GLN A 274 6.36 -0.81 -15.85
CA GLN A 274 7.20 0.38 -15.59
C GLN A 274 6.42 1.62 -15.11
N HIS A 275 5.28 1.43 -14.45
CA HIS A 275 4.69 2.46 -13.60
C HIS A 275 5.33 2.41 -12.20
N ALA A 276 5.34 3.52 -11.47
CA ALA A 276 5.90 3.58 -10.10
C ALA A 276 4.82 3.88 -9.05
N GLY A 277 5.17 3.75 -7.76
CA GLY A 277 4.28 3.91 -6.61
C GLY A 277 3.35 2.71 -6.39
N ASN A 278 2.37 2.86 -5.50
CA ASN A 278 1.54 1.73 -5.05
C ASN A 278 0.67 1.10 -6.16
N TRP A 279 0.36 1.83 -7.24
CA TRP A 279 -0.58 1.39 -8.29
C TRP A 279 -0.21 0.06 -8.97
N PRO A 280 1.05 -0.18 -9.42
CA PRO A 280 1.48 -1.49 -9.92
C PRO A 280 1.08 -2.68 -9.05
N THR A 281 1.26 -2.60 -7.73
CA THR A 281 0.93 -3.72 -6.83
C THR A 281 -0.58 -3.99 -6.77
N ILE A 282 -1.40 -2.94 -6.88
CA ILE A 282 -2.86 -3.06 -7.04
C ILE A 282 -3.21 -3.64 -8.41
N GLY A 283 -2.47 -3.26 -9.45
CA GLY A 283 -2.55 -3.86 -10.78
C GLY A 283 -2.40 -5.38 -10.74
N PHE A 284 -1.28 -5.85 -10.17
CA PHE A 284 -0.95 -7.26 -10.10
C PHE A 284 -1.94 -8.06 -9.24
N GLN A 285 -2.38 -7.54 -8.08
CA GLN A 285 -3.38 -8.27 -7.28
C GLN A 285 -4.73 -8.38 -8.00
N GLY A 286 -5.17 -7.34 -8.73
CA GLY A 286 -6.39 -7.38 -9.54
C GLY A 286 -6.30 -8.41 -10.68
N MET A 287 -5.18 -8.41 -11.41
CA MET A 287 -4.93 -9.39 -12.48
C MET A 287 -4.87 -10.83 -11.94
N MET A 288 -4.15 -11.07 -10.85
CA MET A 288 -4.00 -12.41 -10.28
C MET A 288 -5.29 -12.97 -9.71
N ARG A 289 -6.12 -12.15 -9.06
CA ARG A 289 -7.49 -12.55 -8.64
C ARG A 289 -8.37 -12.92 -9.84
N THR A 290 -8.25 -12.18 -10.94
CA THR A 290 -8.98 -12.46 -12.19
C THR A 290 -8.57 -13.83 -12.75
N LEU A 291 -7.26 -14.08 -12.84
CA LEU A 291 -6.70 -15.34 -13.35
C LEU A 291 -7.06 -16.54 -12.47
N ALA A 292 -6.98 -16.39 -11.15
CA ALA A 292 -7.33 -17.45 -10.20
C ALA A 292 -8.84 -17.78 -10.25
N THR A 293 -9.70 -16.78 -10.46
CA THR A 293 -11.16 -17.02 -10.51
C THR A 293 -11.60 -17.71 -11.79
N PHE A 294 -11.03 -17.31 -12.94
CA PHE A 294 -11.34 -17.89 -14.25
C PHE A 294 -10.06 -18.36 -14.96
N PRO A 295 -9.54 -19.54 -14.58
CA PRO A 295 -8.29 -20.07 -15.13
C PRO A 295 -8.52 -20.69 -16.51
N VAL A 296 -9.38 -20.13 -17.37
CA VAL A 296 -9.79 -20.72 -18.67
C VAL A 296 -9.12 -20.04 -19.87
N LEU A 297 -8.43 -18.91 -19.67
CA LEU A 297 -7.85 -18.13 -20.76
C LEU A 297 -6.60 -18.81 -21.36
N ARG A 298 -6.47 -18.76 -22.69
CA ARG A 298 -5.28 -19.20 -23.43
C ARG A 298 -4.00 -18.55 -22.92
N ASP A 299 -4.07 -17.24 -22.65
CA ASP A 299 -2.91 -16.44 -22.23
C ASP A 299 -2.71 -16.43 -20.71
N HIS A 300 -3.41 -17.30 -19.96
CA HIS A 300 -3.40 -17.32 -18.49
C HIS A 300 -1.98 -17.36 -17.91
N ASP A 301 -1.16 -18.31 -18.36
CA ASP A 301 0.18 -18.53 -17.78
C ASP A 301 1.12 -17.37 -18.09
N ARG A 302 0.93 -16.72 -19.24
CA ARG A 302 1.66 -15.50 -19.63
C ARG A 302 1.33 -14.34 -18.69
N PHE A 303 0.05 -14.10 -18.43
CA PHE A 303 -0.38 -13.04 -17.51
C PHE A 303 0.05 -13.33 -16.06
N ALA A 304 -0.03 -14.59 -15.61
CA ALA A 304 0.40 -14.97 -14.27
C ALA A 304 1.93 -14.76 -14.10
N THR A 305 2.72 -15.19 -15.08
CA THR A 305 4.17 -14.96 -15.09
C THR A 305 4.50 -13.47 -15.06
N TYR A 306 3.82 -12.67 -15.88
CA TYR A 306 3.97 -11.21 -15.89
C TYR A 306 3.67 -10.58 -14.51
N CYS A 307 2.64 -11.04 -13.82
CA CYS A 307 2.29 -10.52 -12.50
C CYS A 307 3.33 -10.87 -11.44
N ILE A 308 3.86 -12.10 -11.45
CA ILE A 308 4.86 -12.55 -10.46
C ILE A 308 6.19 -11.81 -10.67
N GLU A 309 6.71 -11.81 -11.91
CA GLU A 309 7.96 -11.13 -12.24
C GLU A 309 7.84 -9.62 -12.05
N GLY A 310 6.75 -9.02 -12.54
CA GLY A 310 6.47 -7.60 -12.39
C GLY A 310 6.30 -7.16 -10.95
N LEU A 311 5.67 -7.98 -10.10
CA LEU A 311 5.56 -7.68 -8.66
C LEU A 311 6.95 -7.67 -8.01
N ALA A 312 7.80 -8.65 -8.34
CA ALA A 312 9.14 -8.72 -7.78
C ALA A 312 10.00 -7.51 -8.20
N GLU A 313 9.92 -7.10 -9.47
CA GLU A 313 10.57 -5.86 -9.95
C GLU A 313 10.06 -4.61 -9.21
N GLN A 314 8.75 -4.51 -8.97
CA GLN A 314 8.16 -3.36 -8.30
C GLN A 314 8.48 -3.32 -6.79
N VAL A 315 8.58 -4.48 -6.16
CA VAL A 315 9.05 -4.58 -4.77
C VAL A 315 10.51 -4.16 -4.67
N ASP A 316 11.38 -4.60 -5.57
CA ASP A 316 12.79 -4.19 -5.60
C ASP A 316 12.95 -2.68 -5.88
N GLU A 317 12.06 -2.09 -6.69
CA GLU A 317 12.11 -0.66 -7.02
C GLU A 317 11.61 0.24 -5.87
N GLN A 318 10.61 -0.22 -5.12
CA GLN A 318 9.86 0.64 -4.21
C GLN A 318 10.00 0.29 -2.73
N VAL A 319 10.55 -0.87 -2.37
CA VAL A 319 10.82 -1.22 -0.98
C VAL A 319 12.29 -0.93 -0.69
N LEU A 320 12.52 0.01 0.21
CA LEU A 320 13.84 0.42 0.66
C LEU A 320 14.56 -0.76 1.35
N PRO A 321 15.91 -0.75 1.44
CA PRO A 321 16.66 -1.85 2.03
C PRO A 321 16.29 -2.23 3.47
N ASP A 322 15.75 -1.28 4.23
CA ASP A 322 15.22 -1.43 5.60
C ASP A 322 13.76 -1.92 5.66
N GLY A 323 13.15 -2.21 4.51
CA GLY A 323 11.81 -2.80 4.41
C GLY A 323 10.68 -1.79 4.31
N VAL A 324 10.95 -0.49 4.25
CA VAL A 324 9.90 0.53 4.17
C VAL A 324 9.57 0.85 2.72
N GLN A 325 8.30 1.05 2.39
CA GLN A 325 7.88 1.39 1.02
C GLN A 325 8.13 2.89 0.76
N ASP A 326 8.60 3.24 -0.43
CA ASP A 326 9.20 4.55 -0.77
C ASP A 326 8.21 5.73 -0.91
N GLU A 327 6.92 5.49 -0.76
CA GLU A 327 5.93 6.54 -0.46
C GLU A 327 5.92 6.89 1.02
N LEU A 328 6.74 6.28 1.88
CA LEU A 328 6.98 6.70 3.27
C LEU A 328 5.70 7.04 4.07
N THR A 329 4.61 6.40 3.70
CA THR A 329 3.27 6.67 4.21
C THR A 329 2.78 5.36 4.79
N PRO A 330 2.69 5.24 6.13
CA PRO A 330 2.38 3.96 6.78
C PRO A 330 1.09 3.30 6.26
N HIS A 331 0.06 4.10 5.94
CA HIS A 331 -1.17 3.59 5.34
C HIS A 331 -0.93 2.92 3.98
N TYR A 332 -0.24 3.58 3.04
CA TYR A 332 0.07 2.98 1.73
C TYR A 332 1.09 1.84 1.80
N HIS A 333 2.01 1.88 2.77
CA HIS A 333 2.87 0.75 3.07
C HIS A 333 2.04 -0.51 3.41
N SER A 334 1.01 -0.35 4.25
CA SER A 334 0.10 -1.45 4.59
C SER A 334 -0.76 -1.92 3.40
N CYS A 335 -1.18 -1.01 2.52
CA CYS A 335 -1.85 -1.36 1.27
C CYS A 335 -0.97 -2.26 0.40
N VAL A 336 0.33 -1.93 0.28
CA VAL A 336 1.28 -2.74 -0.51
C VAL A 336 1.49 -4.12 0.12
N ILE A 337 1.58 -4.24 1.45
CA ILE A 337 1.61 -5.54 2.14
C ILE A 337 0.38 -6.37 1.77
N GLY A 338 -0.83 -5.79 1.88
CA GLY A 338 -2.07 -6.45 1.52
C GLY A 338 -2.12 -6.90 0.06
N ASN A 339 -1.60 -6.09 -0.86
CA ASN A 339 -1.50 -6.44 -2.28
C ASN A 339 -0.56 -7.63 -2.49
N ILE A 340 0.62 -7.65 -1.86
CA ILE A 340 1.59 -8.76 -1.96
C ILE A 340 0.98 -10.05 -1.40
N LEU A 341 0.33 -10.00 -0.23
CA LEU A 341 -0.34 -11.16 0.37
C LEU A 341 -1.47 -11.71 -0.51
N THR A 342 -2.23 -10.81 -1.16
CA THR A 342 -3.28 -11.21 -2.12
C THR A 342 -2.69 -11.92 -3.34
N VAL A 343 -1.59 -11.42 -3.89
CA VAL A 343 -0.89 -12.10 -5.00
C VAL A 343 -0.33 -13.44 -4.54
N ALA A 344 0.24 -13.53 -3.33
CA ALA A 344 0.76 -14.79 -2.79
C ALA A 344 -0.33 -15.86 -2.65
N SER A 345 -1.51 -15.49 -2.13
CA SER A 345 -2.65 -16.41 -2.00
C SER A 345 -3.13 -16.90 -3.37
N THR A 346 -3.40 -15.96 -4.27
CA THR A 346 -3.93 -16.28 -5.61
C THR A 346 -2.93 -17.02 -6.48
N ALA A 347 -1.63 -16.75 -6.35
CA ALA A 347 -0.59 -17.53 -7.00
C ALA A 347 -0.63 -19.01 -6.57
N ARG A 348 -0.79 -19.27 -5.27
CA ARG A 348 -0.85 -20.65 -4.75
C ARG A 348 -2.10 -21.40 -5.21
N GLU A 349 -3.23 -20.72 -5.32
CA GLU A 349 -4.47 -21.29 -5.87
C GLU A 349 -4.28 -21.83 -7.30
N ILE A 350 -3.40 -21.19 -8.09
CA ILE A 350 -3.06 -21.63 -9.45
C ILE A 350 -1.74 -22.41 -9.54
N GLY A 351 -1.20 -22.86 -8.40
CA GLY A 351 0.01 -23.71 -8.34
C GLY A 351 1.33 -22.97 -8.62
N LEU A 352 1.37 -21.67 -8.35
CA LEU A 352 2.57 -20.82 -8.44
C LEU A 352 2.94 -20.27 -7.06
N ASP A 353 4.16 -19.73 -6.95
CA ASP A 353 4.66 -19.06 -5.75
C ASP A 353 5.29 -17.72 -6.12
N LEU A 354 5.37 -16.82 -5.12
CA LEU A 354 6.13 -15.58 -5.26
C LEU A 354 7.64 -15.84 -5.26
N GLU A 355 8.39 -14.89 -5.82
CA GLU A 355 9.84 -14.94 -5.77
C GLU A 355 10.36 -14.83 -4.31
N PRO A 356 11.44 -15.57 -3.94
CA PRO A 356 12.01 -15.51 -2.60
C PRO A 356 12.41 -14.10 -2.15
N ARG A 357 12.90 -13.26 -3.08
CA ARG A 357 13.24 -11.85 -2.79
C ARG A 357 12.02 -11.03 -2.36
N THR A 358 10.88 -11.28 -2.98
CA THR A 358 9.60 -10.62 -2.64
C THR A 358 9.14 -11.02 -1.25
N LEU A 359 9.27 -12.31 -0.91
CA LEU A 359 8.92 -12.83 0.43
C LEU A 359 9.83 -12.27 1.53
N GLU A 360 11.13 -12.13 1.26
CA GLU A 360 12.07 -11.52 2.22
C GLU A 360 11.79 -10.02 2.42
N ALA A 361 11.46 -9.28 1.35
CA ALA A 361 11.01 -7.90 1.47
C ALA A 361 9.73 -7.80 2.31
N LEU A 362 8.73 -8.64 2.01
CA LEU A 362 7.47 -8.71 2.76
C LEU A 362 7.71 -8.93 4.27
N ARG A 363 8.65 -9.81 4.65
CA ARG A 363 9.00 -10.04 6.06
C ARG A 363 9.46 -8.76 6.76
N LYS A 364 10.32 -7.96 6.11
CA LYS A 364 10.78 -6.67 6.67
C LYS A 364 9.67 -5.63 6.70
N MET A 365 8.81 -5.60 5.67
CA MET A 365 7.64 -4.72 5.64
C MET A 365 6.70 -4.99 6.81
N VAL A 366 6.37 -6.27 7.06
CA VAL A 366 5.51 -6.66 8.20
C VAL A 366 6.12 -6.22 9.54
N HIS A 367 7.44 -6.37 9.71
CA HIS A 367 8.14 -5.89 10.91
C HIS A 367 8.02 -4.37 11.08
N TYR A 368 8.28 -3.58 10.02
CA TYR A 368 8.10 -2.13 10.06
C TYR A 368 6.66 -1.73 10.37
N LEU A 369 5.66 -2.40 9.78
CA LEU A 369 4.25 -2.15 10.03
C LEU A 369 3.90 -2.33 11.53
N GLN A 370 4.39 -3.41 12.16
CA GLN A 370 4.20 -3.62 13.60
C GLN A 370 4.89 -2.55 14.45
N GLN A 371 6.07 -2.10 14.02
CA GLN A 371 6.84 -1.06 14.69
C GLN A 371 6.21 0.34 14.58
N ILE A 372 5.56 0.65 13.45
CA ILE A 372 4.90 1.95 13.20
C ILE A 372 3.42 2.01 13.63
N THR A 373 2.91 0.90 14.16
CA THR A 373 1.59 0.82 14.83
C THR A 373 1.76 1.14 16.32
N THR A 374 0.82 1.86 16.91
CA THR A 374 0.86 2.14 18.35
C THR A 374 0.80 0.86 19.17
N PRO A 375 1.40 0.82 20.37
CA PRO A 375 1.48 -0.39 21.18
C PRO A 375 0.13 -1.08 21.47
N ASP A 376 -0.96 -0.33 21.56
CA ASP A 376 -2.30 -0.88 21.80
C ASP A 376 -3.04 -1.30 20.52
N GLY A 377 -2.44 -1.07 19.34
CA GLY A 377 -3.05 -1.30 18.04
C GLY A 377 -4.17 -0.32 17.67
N SER A 378 -4.34 0.79 18.40
CA SER A 378 -5.40 1.77 18.15
C SER A 378 -5.14 2.65 16.93
N ALA A 379 -3.87 2.89 16.59
CA ALA A 379 -3.51 3.76 15.49
C ALA A 379 -2.27 3.29 14.72
N LEU A 380 -2.31 3.50 13.42
CA LEU A 380 -1.13 3.54 12.56
C LEU A 380 -0.64 4.98 12.53
N VAL A 381 0.65 5.23 12.82
CA VAL A 381 1.18 6.60 12.82
C VAL A 381 0.92 7.25 11.45
N ALA A 382 0.25 8.40 11.44
CA ALA A 382 -0.22 9.05 10.21
C ALA A 382 0.80 10.01 9.60
N PHE A 383 2.08 9.63 9.49
CA PHE A 383 3.02 10.41 8.67
C PHE A 383 2.51 10.44 7.23
N ASN A 384 2.47 11.62 6.62
CA ASN A 384 1.94 11.85 5.28
C ASN A 384 0.45 11.50 5.14
N ASP A 385 -0.03 11.07 3.96
CA ASP A 385 -1.45 10.71 3.76
C ASP A 385 -1.84 9.40 4.47
N GLY A 386 -2.30 9.47 5.72
CA GLY A 386 -2.77 8.29 6.46
C GLY A 386 -4.16 8.43 7.07
N ASP A 387 -4.85 7.30 7.21
CA ASP A 387 -6.02 7.15 8.10
C ASP A 387 -5.56 6.36 9.35
N PRO A 388 -5.26 7.04 10.48
CA PRO A 388 -4.62 6.40 11.61
C PRO A 388 -5.44 5.26 12.22
N GLU A 389 -6.76 5.39 12.26
CA GLU A 389 -7.66 4.36 12.82
C GLU A 389 -7.80 3.11 11.93
N SER A 390 -7.29 3.14 10.68
CA SER A 390 -7.34 2.02 9.75
C SER A 390 -6.14 1.09 9.93
N VAL A 391 -6.03 0.47 11.10
CA VAL A 391 -4.94 -0.47 11.44
C VAL A 391 -5.25 -1.86 10.86
N PRO A 392 -4.43 -2.41 9.94
CA PRO A 392 -4.68 -3.72 9.36
C PRO A 392 -4.16 -4.85 10.24
N ASP A 393 -4.90 -5.96 10.28
CA ASP A 393 -4.44 -7.23 10.86
C ASP A 393 -4.13 -8.25 9.75
N PHE A 394 -2.85 -8.54 9.57
CA PHE A 394 -2.36 -9.53 8.60
C PHE A 394 -2.09 -10.91 9.21
N SER A 395 -2.43 -11.15 10.48
CA SER A 395 -2.15 -12.42 11.15
C SER A 395 -2.83 -13.60 10.48
N ALA A 396 -4.11 -13.48 10.14
CA ALA A 396 -4.85 -14.54 9.46
C ALA A 396 -4.36 -14.78 8.01
N PRO A 397 -4.18 -13.75 7.16
CA PRO A 397 -3.56 -13.92 5.84
C PRO A 397 -2.17 -14.57 5.88
N LEU A 398 -1.29 -14.15 6.79
CA LEU A 398 0.04 -14.73 6.94
C LEU A 398 -0.03 -16.20 7.34
N LYS A 399 -0.88 -16.55 8.32
CA LYS A 399 -1.11 -17.94 8.74
C LYS A 399 -1.66 -18.81 7.61
N ALA A 400 -2.62 -18.31 6.83
CA ALA A 400 -3.15 -19.04 5.66
C ALA A 400 -2.05 -19.35 4.63
N LEU A 401 -1.01 -18.51 4.59
CA LEU A 401 0.15 -18.70 3.74
C LEU A 401 1.31 -19.47 4.42
N GLY A 402 1.18 -19.92 5.67
CA GLY A 402 2.30 -20.53 6.40
C GLY A 402 3.47 -19.55 6.62
N LEU A 403 3.16 -18.25 6.72
CA LEU A 403 4.09 -17.14 6.91
C LEU A 403 3.92 -16.48 8.28
N GLU A 404 3.30 -17.14 9.25
CA GLU A 404 3.07 -16.62 10.60
C GLU A 404 4.36 -16.19 11.31
N GLY A 405 5.49 -16.81 10.97
CA GLY A 405 6.82 -16.42 11.47
C GLY A 405 7.31 -15.05 10.99
N TYR A 406 6.56 -14.36 10.13
CA TYR A 406 6.87 -12.98 9.73
C TYR A 406 6.39 -11.96 10.75
N LEU A 407 5.45 -12.34 11.62
CA LEU A 407 5.08 -11.52 12.76
C LEU A 407 6.23 -11.51 13.76
N SER A 408 6.71 -10.31 14.07
CA SER A 408 7.69 -10.09 15.11
C SER A 408 7.02 -10.31 16.47
N PRO A 409 7.66 -11.08 17.38
CA PRO A 409 7.13 -11.23 18.73
C PRO A 409 7.27 -9.89 19.49
N PRO A 410 6.47 -9.64 20.54
CA PRO A 410 6.49 -8.38 21.29
C PRO A 410 7.88 -7.97 21.80
N GLU A 411 8.71 -8.92 22.23
CA GLU A 411 10.09 -8.66 22.66
C GLU A 411 11.02 -8.19 21.52
N ALA A 412 10.64 -8.36 20.26
CA ALA A 412 11.37 -7.81 19.11
C ALA A 412 10.88 -6.40 18.72
N LEU A 413 9.82 -5.88 19.37
CA LEU A 413 9.24 -4.58 19.08
C LEU A 413 9.68 -3.57 20.14
N GLY A 414 10.59 -2.69 19.77
CA GLY A 414 11.22 -1.75 20.69
C GLY A 414 11.94 -0.62 19.97
N PRO A 415 12.89 0.05 20.64
CA PRO A 415 13.58 1.18 20.06
C PRO A 415 14.41 0.79 18.83
N GLU A 416 14.21 1.48 17.72
CA GLU A 416 14.81 1.13 16.43
C GLU A 416 14.91 2.33 15.49
N LEU A 417 15.87 2.28 14.55
CA LEU A 417 16.03 3.23 13.45
C LEU A 417 15.84 2.49 12.12
N PHE A 418 14.96 3.01 11.27
CA PHE A 418 14.84 2.65 9.85
C PHE A 418 15.60 3.70 9.03
N PRO A 419 16.87 3.46 8.69
CA PRO A 419 17.76 4.52 8.27
C PRO A 419 17.54 4.98 6.82
N TYR A 420 16.91 4.20 5.95
CA TYR A 420 16.56 4.65 4.60
C TYR A 420 15.23 5.40 4.61
N ALA A 421 14.25 4.91 5.36
CA ALA A 421 13.00 5.62 5.60
C ALA A 421 13.19 6.91 6.41
N GLY A 422 14.27 6.96 7.22
CA GLY A 422 14.53 8.02 8.18
C GLY A 422 13.54 8.04 9.34
N VAL A 423 12.98 6.90 9.73
CA VAL A 423 12.03 6.82 10.86
C VAL A 423 12.76 6.30 12.09
N ALA A 424 12.69 7.04 13.21
CA ALA A 424 13.29 6.63 14.47
C ALA A 424 12.20 6.42 15.53
N LEU A 425 12.21 5.26 16.17
CA LEU A 425 11.26 4.87 17.20
C LEU A 425 11.91 4.95 18.58
N LEU A 426 11.58 5.99 19.34
CA LEU A 426 12.05 6.21 20.71
C LEU A 426 10.97 5.72 21.68
N ARG A 427 10.80 4.40 21.73
CA ARG A 427 9.73 3.71 22.46
C ARG A 427 10.26 2.74 23.51
N GLN A 428 9.43 2.36 24.46
CA GLN A 428 9.68 1.16 25.27
C GLN A 428 9.57 -0.10 24.42
N GLN A 429 10.22 -1.17 24.88
CA GLN A 429 9.92 -2.51 24.38
C GLN A 429 8.45 -2.81 24.65
N GLN A 430 7.75 -3.42 23.70
CA GLN A 430 6.31 -3.71 23.77
C GLN A 430 5.93 -4.50 25.02
N THR A 431 6.83 -5.35 25.52
CA THR A 431 6.64 -6.16 26.73
C THR A 431 6.77 -5.38 28.04
N GLU A 432 7.38 -4.19 28.01
CA GLU A 432 7.74 -3.41 29.20
C GLU A 432 6.81 -2.21 29.43
N GLY A 433 6.20 -1.69 28.36
CA GLY A 433 5.23 -0.62 28.44
C GLY A 433 4.88 -0.03 27.08
N ASP A 434 4.19 1.10 27.11
CA ASP A 434 3.50 1.66 25.96
C ASP A 434 3.92 3.11 25.65
N LEU A 435 4.94 3.63 26.35
CA LEU A 435 5.56 4.92 26.01
C LEU A 435 6.20 4.80 24.63
N TYR A 436 5.62 5.51 23.65
CA TYR A 436 5.93 5.36 22.24
C TYR A 436 6.07 6.73 21.57
N LEU A 437 7.20 6.94 20.90
CA LEU A 437 7.39 8.10 20.03
C LEU A 437 8.00 7.66 18.70
N ALA A 438 7.35 8.02 17.61
CA ALA A 438 7.89 7.89 16.26
C ALA A 438 8.31 9.27 15.75
N LEU A 439 9.53 9.40 15.24
CA LEU A 439 10.08 10.62 14.62
C LEU A 439 10.23 10.40 13.12
N ASP A 440 9.63 11.27 12.30
CA ASP A 440 9.89 11.33 10.86
C ASP A 440 11.10 12.24 10.58
N ALA A 441 12.23 11.62 10.27
CA ALA A 441 13.45 12.25 9.77
C ALA A 441 13.78 11.79 8.34
N GLY A 442 12.77 11.30 7.63
CA GLY A 442 12.87 10.76 6.28
C GLY A 442 13.10 11.81 5.19
N PRO A 443 13.45 11.35 3.98
CA PRO A 443 13.40 12.19 2.79
C PRO A 443 11.93 12.50 2.43
N TYR A 444 11.71 13.30 1.38
CA TYR A 444 10.34 13.64 0.99
C TYR A 444 9.50 12.41 0.67
N GLY A 445 9.96 11.44 -0.12
CA GLY A 445 9.19 10.28 -0.58
C GLY A 445 8.54 10.47 -1.96
N ARG A 446 8.02 9.40 -2.55
CA ARG A 446 7.59 9.37 -3.97
C ARG A 446 6.26 10.05 -4.26
N ALA A 447 5.25 9.76 -3.43
CA ALA A 447 3.87 10.22 -3.57
C ALA A 447 3.24 10.33 -2.19
N HIS A 448 2.05 10.94 -2.09
CA HIS A 448 1.30 11.03 -0.84
C HIS A 448 1.93 11.86 0.28
N GLN A 449 2.95 12.66 -0.04
CA GLN A 449 3.82 13.34 0.92
C GLN A 449 3.32 14.68 1.42
N HIS A 450 3.72 15.01 2.64
CA HIS A 450 3.51 16.28 3.32
C HIS A 450 4.86 16.98 3.60
N GLU A 451 4.80 18.26 3.96
CA GLU A 451 5.96 19.06 4.35
C GLU A 451 6.16 19.02 5.88
N ASP A 452 6.38 17.82 6.41
CA ASP A 452 6.20 17.41 7.82
C ASP A 452 7.50 16.98 8.53
N LYS A 453 8.66 17.15 7.90
CA LYS A 453 9.91 16.55 8.40
C LYS A 453 10.31 17.10 9.76
N LEU A 454 10.93 16.21 10.54
CA LEU A 454 11.20 16.35 11.97
C LEU A 454 9.95 16.43 12.84
N GLY A 455 8.76 16.19 12.29
CA GLY A 455 7.53 15.91 13.03
C GLY A 455 7.61 14.57 13.76
N PHE A 456 6.78 14.40 14.79
CA PHE A 456 6.71 13.16 15.54
C PHE A 456 5.30 12.87 16.02
N TRP A 457 5.04 11.58 16.24
CA TRP A 457 3.83 11.06 16.86
C TRP A 457 4.16 10.57 18.27
N LEU A 458 3.31 10.88 19.25
CA LEU A 458 3.50 10.48 20.65
C LEU A 458 2.26 9.77 21.16
N PHE A 459 2.45 8.52 21.58
CA PHE A 459 1.47 7.70 22.25
C PHE A 459 1.99 7.28 23.64
N ALA A 460 1.13 7.30 24.66
CA ALA A 460 1.42 6.74 25.97
C ALA A 460 0.13 6.49 26.75
N TYR A 461 0.12 5.46 27.59
CA TYR A 461 -1.00 5.13 28.47
C TYR A 461 -2.35 5.00 27.76
N GLY A 462 -2.38 4.39 26.57
CA GLY A 462 -3.62 4.25 25.79
C GLY A 462 -4.07 5.49 25.01
N HIS A 463 -3.31 6.59 25.03
CA HIS A 463 -3.67 7.85 24.38
C HIS A 463 -2.65 8.27 23.32
N ASN A 464 -3.17 8.62 22.14
CA ASN A 464 -2.42 9.39 21.15
C ASN A 464 -2.45 10.86 21.57
N PHE A 465 -1.32 11.41 22.03
CA PHE A 465 -1.28 12.79 22.55
C PHE A 465 -0.83 13.80 21.51
N ILE A 466 0.25 13.51 20.79
CA ILE A 466 0.74 14.33 19.67
C ILE A 466 0.53 13.51 18.41
N VAL A 467 -0.24 14.06 17.48
CA VAL A 467 -0.68 13.36 16.27
C VAL A 467 -0.36 14.19 15.03
N ASP A 468 -0.36 13.50 13.90
CA ASP A 468 -0.37 14.13 12.59
C ASP A 468 -1.82 14.18 12.07
N PRO A 469 -2.22 15.21 11.30
CA PRO A 469 -3.57 15.31 10.74
C PRO A 469 -3.97 14.16 9.80
N GLY A 470 -3.02 13.43 9.21
CA GLY A 470 -3.31 12.46 8.17
C GLY A 470 -3.94 13.09 6.93
N ARG A 471 -4.82 12.36 6.24
CA ARG A 471 -5.44 12.80 4.98
C ARG A 471 -6.88 13.30 5.11
N HIS A 472 -7.38 13.93 4.05
CA HIS A 472 -8.79 14.24 3.85
C HIS A 472 -9.21 13.83 2.43
N LEU A 473 -9.94 14.69 1.72
CA LEU A 473 -10.27 14.54 0.30
C LEU A 473 -9.03 14.74 -0.58
N TYR A 474 -8.99 14.00 -1.68
CA TYR A 474 -7.93 14.03 -2.70
C TYR A 474 -8.26 15.00 -3.86
N ASP A 475 -8.83 16.15 -3.55
CA ASP A 475 -9.11 17.19 -4.53
C ASP A 475 -8.64 18.58 -4.06
N TRP A 476 -8.71 19.54 -4.97
CA TRP A 476 -8.30 20.93 -4.74
C TRP A 476 -9.49 21.89 -4.63
N SER A 477 -10.70 21.37 -4.42
CA SER A 477 -11.89 22.19 -4.19
C SER A 477 -11.79 22.94 -2.87
N GLU A 478 -12.62 23.97 -2.69
CA GLU A 478 -12.67 24.74 -1.44
C GLU A 478 -13.11 23.89 -0.23
N LYS A 479 -13.80 22.77 -0.46
CA LYS A 479 -14.18 21.81 0.58
C LYS A 479 -13.02 20.96 1.07
N SER A 480 -11.90 20.93 0.34
CA SER A 480 -10.76 20.09 0.63
C SER A 480 -9.73 20.81 1.51
N TYR A 481 -9.47 20.26 2.69
CA TYR A 481 -8.38 20.69 3.56
C TYR A 481 -6.98 20.32 3.04
N ARG A 482 -6.88 19.60 1.92
CA ARG A 482 -5.62 19.01 1.42
C ARG A 482 -4.45 20.00 1.33
N ARG A 483 -4.68 21.25 0.91
CA ARG A 483 -3.61 22.28 0.85
C ARG A 483 -3.04 22.61 2.23
N HIS A 484 -3.90 22.67 3.25
CA HIS A 484 -3.46 22.92 4.61
C HIS A 484 -2.74 21.70 5.18
N LEU A 485 -3.34 20.52 5.02
CA LEU A 485 -2.81 19.27 5.58
C LEU A 485 -1.43 18.93 5.03
N LYS A 486 -1.18 19.10 3.72
CA LYS A 486 0.16 18.89 3.13
C LYS A 486 1.23 19.88 3.58
N SER A 487 0.89 20.97 4.26
CA SER A 487 1.83 22.06 4.58
C SER A 487 2.42 21.88 5.97
N THR A 488 3.65 22.35 6.20
CA THR A 488 4.32 22.40 7.52
C THR A 488 3.47 22.99 8.65
N ARG A 489 2.47 23.81 8.31
CA ARG A 489 1.52 24.37 9.28
C ARG A 489 0.63 23.29 9.93
N ALA A 490 0.51 22.10 9.36
CA ALA A 490 -0.32 21.06 9.93
C ALA A 490 0.48 20.07 10.80
N HIS A 491 1.81 20.23 10.93
CA HIS A 491 2.69 19.23 11.57
C HIS A 491 3.47 19.75 12.78
N SER A 492 3.92 18.82 13.63
CA SER A 492 4.62 19.09 14.90
C SER A 492 6.08 19.46 14.69
N THR A 493 6.33 20.52 13.93
CA THR A 493 7.67 21.00 13.56
C THR A 493 7.69 22.54 13.52
N ILE A 494 8.72 23.15 12.94
CA ILE A 494 8.89 24.61 12.96
C ILE A 494 8.44 25.32 11.67
N LEU A 495 8.13 26.60 11.79
CA LEU A 495 8.09 27.56 10.67
C LEU A 495 9.17 28.62 10.86
N VAL A 496 9.68 29.14 9.75
CA VAL A 496 10.65 30.25 9.70
C VAL A 496 10.02 31.41 8.96
N ASP A 497 9.87 32.57 9.61
CA ASP A 497 9.20 33.76 9.05
C ASP A 497 7.79 33.47 8.50
N GLY A 498 7.08 32.56 9.15
CA GLY A 498 5.76 32.07 8.73
C GLY A 498 5.78 31.16 7.50
N LYS A 499 6.97 30.80 6.98
CA LYS A 499 7.18 29.89 5.85
C LYS A 499 7.47 28.47 6.34
N GLY A 500 6.95 27.49 5.60
CA GLY A 500 7.18 26.07 5.85
C GLY A 500 8.38 25.52 5.08
N GLN A 501 8.58 24.21 5.25
CA GLN A 501 9.47 23.40 4.44
C GLN A 501 9.01 23.38 2.97
N HIS A 502 9.92 23.07 2.06
CA HIS A 502 9.66 22.97 0.63
C HIS A 502 10.50 21.85 0.00
N SER A 503 10.31 20.64 0.50
CA SER A 503 10.93 19.41 0.06
C SER A 503 10.42 18.98 -1.32
N GLU A 504 9.17 19.33 -1.66
CA GLU A 504 8.57 19.05 -2.98
C GLU A 504 9.40 19.64 -4.14
N GLY A 505 10.06 20.78 -3.92
CA GLY A 505 10.93 21.43 -4.89
C GLY A 505 12.27 20.72 -5.15
N ARG A 506 12.64 19.72 -4.33
CA ARG A 506 13.95 19.05 -4.33
C ARG A 506 13.83 17.57 -4.71
N ARG A 507 13.37 17.30 -5.92
CA ARG A 507 13.07 15.93 -6.41
C ARG A 507 14.26 14.96 -6.35
N ASP A 508 15.48 15.48 -6.42
CA ASP A 508 16.71 14.70 -6.32
C ASP A 508 16.92 14.07 -4.94
N THR A 509 16.22 14.56 -3.91
CA THR A 509 16.32 14.10 -2.52
C THR A 509 15.11 13.27 -2.06
N TRP A 510 14.14 12.99 -2.92
CA TRP A 510 12.89 12.34 -2.53
C TRP A 510 13.07 10.89 -2.06
N ILE A 511 13.99 10.14 -2.65
CA ILE A 511 14.22 8.73 -2.31
C ILE A 511 15.66 8.56 -1.81
N ALA A 512 15.80 8.00 -0.61
CA ALA A 512 17.11 7.70 -0.03
C ALA A 512 17.80 6.58 -0.81
N LYS A 513 18.96 6.87 -1.39
CA LYS A 513 19.84 5.88 -2.06
C LYS A 513 20.89 5.31 -1.10
N GLU A 514 21.10 5.98 0.01
CA GLU A 514 22.00 5.62 1.09
C GLU A 514 21.31 5.89 2.44
N PRO A 515 21.74 5.25 3.53
CA PRO A 515 21.23 5.55 4.87
C PRO A 515 21.24 7.06 5.16
N MET A 516 20.09 7.58 5.59
CA MET A 516 19.92 8.97 6.03
C MET A 516 20.83 9.27 7.21
N ARG A 517 21.22 10.55 7.33
CA ARG A 517 22.10 11.04 8.40
C ARG A 517 21.32 11.27 9.70
N VAL A 518 20.74 10.20 10.24
CA VAL A 518 20.09 10.18 11.54
C VAL A 518 21.09 9.67 12.58
N ALA A 519 21.52 10.54 13.49
CA ALA A 519 22.35 10.12 14.61
C ALA A 519 21.49 9.34 15.61
N TRP A 520 21.81 8.07 15.81
CA TRP A 520 21.09 7.16 16.70
C TRP A 520 22.02 6.61 17.78
N SER A 521 21.58 6.61 19.03
CA SER A 521 22.32 5.94 20.11
C SER A 521 21.39 5.39 21.18
N MET A 522 21.67 4.17 21.60
CA MET A 522 21.03 3.51 22.74
C MET A 522 22.08 3.25 23.82
N LYS A 523 21.82 3.74 25.02
CA LYS A 523 22.63 3.54 26.21
C LYS A 523 21.70 3.24 27.37
N GLU A 524 22.26 2.72 28.46
CA GLU A 524 21.49 2.47 29.68
C GLU A 524 20.77 3.75 30.14
N GLY A 525 19.43 3.69 30.16
CA GLY A 525 18.58 4.80 30.54
C GLY A 525 18.55 6.00 29.58
N GLU A 526 19.07 5.89 28.36
CA GLU A 526 19.01 6.97 27.36
C GLU A 526 18.94 6.42 25.93
N ILE A 527 17.90 6.81 25.19
CA ILE A 527 17.78 6.59 23.75
C ILE A 527 17.73 7.94 23.05
N ARG A 528 18.47 8.11 21.98
CA ARG A 528 18.64 9.40 21.30
C ARG A 528 18.53 9.23 19.80
N ALA A 529 17.76 10.12 19.18
CA ALA A 529 17.71 10.33 17.75
C ALA A 529 17.95 11.82 17.44
N SER A 530 18.82 12.12 16.48
CA SER A 530 18.98 13.49 15.96
C SER A 530 19.07 13.49 14.45
N ALA A 531 18.32 14.39 13.82
CA ALA A 531 18.30 14.59 12.38
C ALA A 531 18.19 16.09 12.05
N ALA A 532 18.49 16.43 10.79
CA ALA A 532 18.41 17.80 10.32
C ALA A 532 17.60 17.90 9.03
N TYR A 533 16.78 18.93 8.95
CA TYR A 533 16.19 19.46 7.73
C TYR A 533 17.08 20.59 7.22
N ASP A 534 17.77 20.37 6.11
CA ASP A 534 18.80 21.27 5.56
C ASP A 534 18.50 21.72 4.13
N LEU A 535 17.25 21.57 3.68
CA LEU A 535 16.85 21.98 2.32
C LEU A 535 16.52 23.47 2.20
N GLY A 536 16.28 24.16 3.33
CA GLY A 536 15.83 25.56 3.38
C GLY A 536 14.31 25.71 3.40
N TYR A 537 13.83 26.89 3.82
CA TYR A 537 12.41 27.19 4.06
C TYR A 537 11.83 28.19 3.04
N GLY A 538 10.52 28.12 2.83
CA GLY A 538 9.78 28.99 1.90
C GLY A 538 9.82 28.52 0.45
N GLY A 539 9.08 29.24 -0.41
CA GLY A 539 9.06 28.96 -1.85
C GLY A 539 10.48 29.02 -2.42
N ASP A 540 10.80 28.05 -3.28
CA ASP A 540 12.14 27.84 -3.85
C ASP A 540 13.25 27.68 -2.81
N ASN A 541 12.89 27.30 -1.57
CA ASN A 541 13.80 27.14 -0.45
C ASN A 541 14.64 28.41 -0.16
N ALA A 542 14.05 29.59 -0.36
CA ALA A 542 14.76 30.88 -0.32
C ALA A 542 15.41 31.24 1.03
N LEU A 543 14.98 30.64 2.14
CA LEU A 543 15.57 30.84 3.46
C LEU A 543 16.57 29.71 3.75
N ASP A 544 17.87 30.01 3.69
CA ASP A 544 18.97 29.07 4.02
C ASP A 544 19.09 28.88 5.54
N ILE A 545 18.11 28.15 6.09
CA ILE A 545 17.98 27.83 7.50
C ILE A 545 17.93 26.32 7.65
N VAL A 546 18.82 25.80 8.49
CA VAL A 546 18.89 24.39 8.86
C VAL A 546 18.21 24.22 10.22
N HIS A 547 17.23 23.32 10.27
CA HIS A 547 16.60 22.90 11.52
C HIS A 547 17.12 21.53 11.90
N ARG A 548 17.75 21.42 13.07
CA ARG A 548 18.11 20.14 13.67
C ARG A 548 17.20 19.87 14.86
N ARG A 549 16.56 18.71 14.85
CA ARG A 549 15.84 18.18 16.00
C ARG A 549 16.62 17.04 16.61
N GLU A 550 16.72 17.05 17.93
CA GLU A 550 17.19 15.92 18.72
C GLU A 550 16.12 15.56 19.75
N ILE A 551 15.77 14.28 19.82
CA ILE A 551 14.85 13.75 20.83
C ILE A 551 15.63 12.74 21.68
N VAL A 552 15.55 12.90 22.98
CA VAL A 552 16.16 12.01 23.96
C VAL A 552 15.07 11.39 24.83
N PHE A 553 14.91 10.08 24.78
CA PHE A 553 14.05 9.32 25.67
C PHE A 553 14.84 8.93 26.93
N VAL A 554 14.48 9.53 28.06
CA VAL A 554 15.25 9.47 29.30
C VAL A 554 14.63 8.47 30.26
N LYS A 555 15.42 7.47 30.65
CA LYS A 555 15.08 6.41 31.62
C LYS A 555 13.72 5.76 31.35
N GLU A 556 13.32 5.72 30.09
CA GLU A 556 12.01 5.24 29.64
C GLU A 556 10.83 5.87 30.38
N ARG A 557 10.87 7.19 30.59
CA ARG A 557 9.83 7.92 31.36
C ARG A 557 9.32 9.16 30.66
N PHE A 558 10.19 9.87 29.96
CA PHE A 558 9.84 11.12 29.29
C PHE A 558 10.81 11.41 28.14
N TRP A 559 10.38 12.25 27.22
CA TRP A 559 11.19 12.72 26.12
C TRP A 559 11.62 14.17 26.34
N VAL A 560 12.84 14.49 25.94
CA VAL A 560 13.35 15.85 25.85
C VAL A 560 13.60 16.17 24.38
N VAL A 561 12.99 17.25 23.90
CA VAL A 561 13.09 17.71 22.51
C VAL A 561 13.97 18.95 22.44
N PHE A 562 15.04 18.89 21.68
CA PHE A 562 15.93 20.00 21.37
C PHE A 562 15.75 20.40 19.91
N ASP A 563 15.38 21.66 19.68
CA ASP A 563 15.36 22.28 18.35
C ASP A 563 16.53 23.26 18.25
N LEU A 564 17.48 22.98 17.36
CA LEU A 564 18.63 23.82 17.05
C LEU A 564 18.45 24.39 15.65
N ILE A 565 18.58 25.71 15.54
CA ILE A 565 18.38 26.45 14.29
C ILE A 565 19.70 27.09 13.88
N ASP A 566 20.22 26.72 12.72
CA ASP A 566 21.44 27.28 12.14
C ASP A 566 21.09 28.09 10.88
N GLY A 567 21.61 29.32 10.79
CA GLY A 567 21.51 30.16 9.59
C GLY A 567 21.91 31.61 9.86
N GLU A 568 21.80 32.46 8.84
CA GLU A 568 22.25 33.85 8.90
C GLU A 568 21.06 34.83 8.95
N GLY A 569 21.18 35.90 9.76
CA GLY A 569 20.19 36.97 9.81
C GLY A 569 19.32 36.94 11.07
N LYS A 570 18.17 37.61 10.99
CA LYS A 570 17.17 37.66 12.05
C LYS A 570 15.88 37.04 11.53
N HIS A 571 15.44 35.97 12.18
CA HIS A 571 14.25 35.23 11.79
C HIS A 571 13.28 35.07 12.95
N TYR A 572 12.00 34.99 12.63
CA TYR A 572 10.94 34.61 13.54
C TYR A 572 10.69 33.10 13.45
N ILE A 573 10.95 32.39 14.54
CA ILE A 573 10.78 30.93 14.61
C ILE A 573 9.49 30.59 15.34
N GLN A 574 8.68 29.72 14.74
CA GLN A 574 7.45 29.21 15.35
C GLN A 574 7.53 27.70 15.50
N THR A 575 7.72 27.20 16.72
CA THR A 575 7.57 25.77 17.02
C THR A 575 6.10 25.42 17.20
N ARG A 576 5.65 24.33 16.59
CA ARG A 576 4.27 23.87 16.65
C ARG A 576 4.19 22.42 17.12
N PHE A 577 3.08 22.12 17.78
CA PHE A 577 2.72 20.78 18.25
C PHE A 577 1.22 20.60 18.06
N GLN A 578 0.84 19.43 17.54
CA GLN A 578 -0.52 19.10 17.14
C GLN A 578 -1.01 18.05 18.10
N PHE A 579 -1.90 18.47 18.99
CA PHE A 579 -2.51 17.57 19.95
C PHE A 579 -3.67 16.82 19.31
N ALA A 580 -3.90 15.58 19.75
CA ALA A 580 -5.14 14.90 19.45
C ALA A 580 -6.35 15.73 19.93
N PRO A 581 -7.54 15.55 19.31
CA PRO A 581 -8.74 16.23 19.74
C PRO A 581 -9.03 16.02 21.24
N GLY A 582 -9.18 17.12 21.97
CA GLY A 582 -9.42 17.11 23.40
C GLY A 582 -9.20 18.48 24.03
N ASP A 583 -9.56 18.60 25.31
CA ASP A 583 -9.37 19.84 26.06
C ASP A 583 -7.88 20.05 26.38
N LEU A 584 -7.43 21.30 26.17
CA LEU A 584 -6.05 21.72 26.44
C LEU A 584 -6.01 22.89 27.41
N ARG A 585 -5.19 22.77 28.45
CA ARG A 585 -4.85 23.88 29.35
C ARG A 585 -3.49 24.45 28.98
N ILE A 586 -3.47 25.69 28.51
CA ILE A 586 -2.25 26.41 28.13
C ILE A 586 -1.96 27.52 29.13
N LYS A 587 -0.78 27.50 29.76
CA LYS A 587 -0.34 28.54 30.71
C LYS A 587 1.19 28.59 30.80
N ASP A 588 1.76 29.80 30.80
CA ASP A 588 3.20 30.05 31.07
C ASP A 588 4.18 29.20 30.23
N GLY A 589 3.87 28.97 28.95
CA GLY A 589 4.71 28.15 28.07
C GLY A 589 4.59 26.64 28.29
N CYS A 590 3.56 26.21 29.03
CA CYS A 590 3.15 24.81 29.17
C CYS A 590 1.82 24.59 28.44
N ALA A 591 1.67 23.42 27.83
CA ALA A 591 0.41 22.88 27.38
C ALA A 591 0.18 21.53 28.06
N ALA A 592 -0.99 21.33 28.63
CA ALA A 592 -1.39 20.07 29.24
C ALA A 592 -2.70 19.58 28.64
N THR A 593 -2.79 18.29 28.31
CA THR A 593 -4.07 17.66 28.02
C THR A 593 -4.90 17.51 29.30
N CYS A 594 -6.19 17.26 29.15
CA CYS A 594 -7.14 17.16 30.26
C CYS A 594 -8.03 15.90 30.17
N PHE A 595 -7.48 14.74 29.80
CA PHE A 595 -8.18 13.46 29.90
C PHE A 595 -8.30 13.03 31.37
N ASP A 596 -9.27 12.18 31.68
CA ASP A 596 -9.59 11.77 33.06
C ASP A 596 -8.56 10.83 33.69
N ASP A 597 -7.79 10.12 32.86
CA ASP A 597 -6.93 8.99 33.24
C ASP A 597 -5.43 9.26 33.03
N ALA A 598 -5.01 9.74 31.85
CA ALA A 598 -3.60 9.99 31.53
C ALA A 598 -3.42 11.30 30.76
N ASN A 599 -2.36 12.06 31.08
CA ASN A 599 -2.15 13.38 30.48
C ASN A 599 -0.71 13.64 30.07
N LEU A 600 -0.56 14.33 28.94
CA LEU A 600 0.71 14.87 28.48
C LEU A 600 0.89 16.29 29.01
N LEU A 601 2.02 16.54 29.67
CA LEU A 601 2.52 17.90 29.92
C LEU A 601 3.66 18.20 28.94
N LEU A 602 3.40 19.08 27.99
CA LEU A 602 4.43 19.69 27.16
C LEU A 602 4.92 20.97 27.83
N TRP A 603 6.15 20.95 28.31
CA TRP A 603 6.77 22.10 28.99
C TRP A 603 7.94 22.65 28.20
N ARG A 604 7.84 23.91 27.78
CA ARG A 604 8.96 24.63 27.19
C ARG A 604 9.92 25.10 28.28
N TYR A 605 11.12 24.52 28.31
CA TYR A 605 12.21 24.97 29.17
C TYR A 605 13.01 26.12 28.51
N GLY A 606 13.30 27.18 29.26
CA GLY A 606 14.10 28.32 28.80
C GLY A 606 13.32 29.46 28.09
N ARG A 607 13.93 30.65 28.05
CA ARG A 607 13.47 31.77 27.19
C ARG A 607 14.33 31.80 25.94
N TRP A 608 13.71 31.88 24.77
CA TRP A 608 14.38 32.30 23.52
C TRP A 608 14.71 33.79 23.62
N ALA A 609 15.66 34.16 24.47
CA ALA A 609 16.23 35.50 24.47
C ALA A 609 17.39 35.48 23.48
N PHE A 610 17.22 36.14 22.32
CA PHE A 610 18.26 36.45 21.31
C PHE A 610 19.61 35.75 21.54
N GLN A 611 19.82 34.57 20.95
CA GLN A 611 21.17 34.00 20.89
C GLN A 611 21.85 34.51 19.63
N ARG A 612 22.68 35.56 19.78
CA ARG A 612 23.67 35.90 18.76
C ARG A 612 24.77 34.84 18.82
N ILE A 613 24.60 33.74 18.08
CA ILE A 613 25.69 32.79 17.86
C ILE A 613 26.55 33.38 16.74
N SER A 614 27.65 34.03 17.10
CA SER A 614 28.67 34.40 16.13
C SER A 614 29.28 33.12 15.56
N ARG A 615 29.10 32.89 14.25
CA ARG A 615 29.92 31.93 13.48
C ARG A 615 31.39 32.23 13.80
N MET A 616 32.12 31.26 14.35
CA MET A 616 33.58 31.30 14.25
C MET A 616 33.90 31.16 12.77
N ASP A 617 34.51 32.20 12.22
CA ASP A 617 34.87 32.33 10.82
C ASP A 617 35.68 31.09 10.39
N ALA A 618 35.11 30.24 9.54
CA ALA A 618 35.77 29.06 9.01
C ALA A 618 36.74 29.46 7.89
N ARG A 619 37.73 30.30 8.22
CA ARG A 619 38.89 30.60 7.37
C ARG A 619 40.18 30.11 8.00
N THR A 620 40.24 28.81 8.26
CA THR A 620 41.51 28.06 8.39
C THR A 620 41.26 26.57 8.12
N ARG A 621 40.78 26.23 6.92
CA ARG A 621 41.03 24.90 6.35
C ARG A 621 42.43 24.88 5.75
N ARG A 622 43.43 24.49 6.54
CA ARG A 622 44.64 23.79 6.07
C ARG A 622 45.44 23.22 7.24
N ALA A 623 45.83 21.95 7.06
CA ALA A 623 46.79 21.14 7.81
C ALA A 623 46.34 20.50 9.14
N GLY A 624 46.04 19.19 9.05
CA GLY A 624 46.45 18.12 9.98
C GLY A 624 46.23 18.30 11.48
N GLY A 625 45.35 17.47 12.06
CA GLY A 625 45.38 17.20 13.50
C GLY A 625 44.03 16.80 14.07
N THR A 626 43.94 15.58 14.59
CA THR A 626 42.88 15.09 15.47
C THR A 626 42.74 15.96 16.71
N ARG A 627 41.52 16.43 17.04
CA ARG A 627 41.03 16.54 18.43
C ARG A 627 39.54 16.90 18.54
N ARG A 628 38.91 16.24 19.52
CA ARG A 628 37.54 16.41 20.02
C ARG A 628 37.29 17.85 20.50
N GLY A 629 36.09 18.34 20.26
CA GLY A 629 35.55 19.56 20.86
C GLY A 629 34.03 19.54 20.79
N THR A 630 33.40 18.90 21.77
CA THR A 630 31.95 18.91 21.98
C THR A 630 31.59 20.23 22.65
N ILE A 631 30.67 21.01 22.06
CA ILE A 631 30.00 22.11 22.76
C ILE A 631 28.55 21.67 22.95
N ARG A 632 28.21 21.33 24.20
CA ARG A 632 26.84 21.20 24.68
C ARG A 632 26.39 22.57 25.18
N SER A 633 25.25 23.06 24.71
CA SER A 633 24.49 24.13 25.38
C SER A 633 23.12 23.57 25.75
N CYS A 634 22.76 23.73 27.01
CA CYS A 634 21.60 23.15 27.69
C CYS A 634 20.24 23.55 27.13
#